data_AF-A0A9E3S1Z8-F1
#
_entry.id   AF-A0A9E3S1Z8-F1
#
_cell.length_a   1.000
_cell.length_b   1.000
_cell.length_c   1.000
_cell.angle_alpha   90.00
_cell.angle_beta   90.00
_cell.angle_gamma   90.00
#
_symmetry.space_group_name_H-M   'P 1'
#
loop_
_entity.id
_entity.type
_entity.pdbx_description
1 polymer ?
#
loop_
_entity_poly.entity_id
_entity_poly.type
_entity_poly.pdbx_seq_one_letter_code
_entity_poly.pdbx_strand_id
1 'polypeptide(L)' 'PMFIDRVVDVLLLKTLLVGLGKAPVFAIFIALIACRMGLSVTRDARSVGTNTTSTVVQSLVAIIIINAIFAVMFVRLEI' A
#
# COMPACT_ATOMS: atom_id res chain seq x y z
N PRO A 1 -31.39 -17.73 -4.14
CA PRO A 1 -30.15 -17.28 -3.44
C PRO A 1 -29.02 -17.00 -4.46
N MET A 2 -29.35 -16.38 -5.59
CA MET A 2 -28.42 -16.24 -6.74
C MET A 2 -27.29 -15.22 -6.50
N PHE A 3 -27.51 -14.23 -5.63
CA PHE A 3 -26.49 -13.24 -5.27
C PHE A 3 -25.36 -13.84 -4.44
N ILE A 4 -25.68 -14.67 -3.43
CA ILE A 4 -24.68 -15.26 -2.55
C ILE A 4 -23.81 -16.27 -3.30
N ASP A 5 -24.39 -17.11 -4.15
CA ASP A 5 -23.62 -18.05 -4.98
C ASP A 5 -22.65 -17.31 -5.90
N ARG A 6 -23.08 -16.22 -6.57
CA ARG A 6 -22.19 -15.43 -7.43
C ARG A 6 -21.10 -14.69 -6.66
N VAL A 7 -21.40 -14.22 -5.45
CA VAL A 7 -20.38 -13.59 -4.59
C VAL A 7 -19.32 -14.61 -4.21
N VAL A 8 -19.69 -15.82 -3.77
CA VAL A 8 -18.73 -16.86 -3.38
C VAL A 8 -17.89 -17.35 -4.56
N ASP A 9 -18.48 -17.44 -5.75
CA ASP A 9 -17.80 -17.89 -6.97
C ASP A 9 -16.79 -16.86 -7.50
N VAL A 10 -17.09 -15.56 -7.40
CA VAL A 10 -16.18 -14.46 -7.77
C VAL A 10 -15.14 -14.16 -6.67
N LEU A 11 -15.49 -14.41 -5.40
CA LEU A 11 -14.59 -14.30 -4.25
C LEU A 11 -13.70 -15.53 -4.11
N LEU A 12 -13.16 -16.01 -5.23
CA LEU A 12 -12.19 -17.09 -5.31
C LEU A 12 -11.08 -16.84 -4.27
N LEU A 13 -10.73 -17.87 -3.47
CA LEU A 13 -9.66 -17.79 -2.44
C LEU A 13 -8.37 -17.14 -2.96
N LYS A 14 -8.13 -17.24 -4.27
CA LYS A 14 -7.06 -16.58 -5.01
C LYS A 14 -7.08 -15.05 -4.85
N THR A 15 -8.23 -14.39 -4.97
CA THR A 15 -8.37 -12.93 -4.80
C THR A 15 -8.07 -12.50 -3.36
N LEU A 16 -8.50 -13.30 -2.37
CA LEU A 16 -8.19 -13.07 -0.96
C LEU A 16 -6.69 -13.24 -0.68
N LEU A 17 -6.08 -14.32 -1.16
CA LEU A 17 -4.64 -14.59 -0.99
C LEU A 17 -3.77 -13.53 -1.67
N VAL A 18 -4.20 -13.04 -2.83
CA VAL A 18 -3.53 -11.95 -3.56
C VAL A 18 -3.61 -10.63 -2.79
N GLY A 19 -4.78 -10.27 -2.27
CA GLY A 19 -4.95 -9.08 -1.44
C GLY A 19 -4.13 -9.17 -0.15
N LEU A 20 -4.16 -10.34 0.51
CA LEU A 20 -3.42 -10.60 1.74
C LEU A 20 -1.90 -10.58 1.51
N GLY A 21 -1.41 -11.02 0.35
CA GLY A 21 -0.01 -10.94 -0.02
C GLY A 21 0.47 -9.52 -0.35
N LYS A 22 -0.39 -8.66 -0.91
CA LYS A 22 -0.06 -7.25 -1.17
C LYS A 22 0.05 -6.42 0.11
N ALA A 23 -0.81 -6.67 1.09
CA ALA A 23 -0.86 -5.92 2.34
C ALA A 23 0.49 -5.80 3.08
N PRO A 24 1.26 -6.87 3.32
CA PRO A 24 2.56 -6.77 3.99
C PRO A 24 3.60 -6.04 3.11
N VAL A 25 3.53 -6.17 1.78
CA VAL A 25 4.43 -5.44 0.89
C VAL A 25 4.22 -3.93 1.04
N PHE A 26 2.97 -3.47 1.00
CA PHE A 26 2.67 -2.05 1.24
C PHE A 26 3.10 -1.59 2.63
N ALA A 27 2.85 -2.41 3.66
CA ALA A 27 3.24 -2.08 5.04
C ALA A 27 4.75 -1.88 5.19
N ILE A 28 5.57 -2.74 4.57
CA ILE A 28 7.04 -2.63 4.61
C ILE A 28 7.50 -1.33 3.94
N PHE A 29 6.97 -1.01 2.75
CA PHE A 29 7.33 0.23 2.05
C PHE A 29 6.96 1.48 2.87
N ILE A 30 5.77 1.51 3.47
CA ILE A 30 5.33 2.62 4.32
C ILE A 30 6.23 2.77 5.53
N ALA A 31 6.54 1.67 6.22
CA ALA A 31 7.41 1.68 7.39
C ALA A 31 8.81 2.20 7.04
N LEU A 32 9.39 1.77 5.91
CA LEU A 32 10.70 2.23 5.46
C LEU A 32 10.71 3.74 5.15
N ILE A 33 9.71 4.25 4.42
CA ILE A 33 9.61 5.67 4.09
C ILE A 33 9.43 6.50 5.37
N ALA A 34 8.54 6.06 6.27
CA ALA A 34 8.28 6.72 7.53
C ALA A 34 9.52 6.76 8.44
N CYS A 35 10.22 5.63 8.59
CA CYS A 35 11.44 5.55 9.39
C CYS A 35 12.56 6.42 8.81
N ARG A 36 12.76 6.41 7.48
CA ARG A 36 13.79 7.23 6.83
C ARG A 36 13.58 8.72 7.11
N MET A 37 12.35 9.18 7.00
CA MET A 37 12.04 10.60 7.17
C MET A 37 12.01 11.01 8.65
N GLY A 38 11.58 10.12 9.54
CA GLY A 38 11.66 10.30 10.99
C GLY A 38 13.09 10.30 11.54
N LEU A 39 14.05 9.70 10.83
CA LEU A 39 15.48 9.76 11.16
C LEU A 39 16.19 10.99 10.56
N SER A 40 15.61 11.63 9.54
CA SER A 40 16.19 12.83 8.88
C SER A 40 15.77 14.17 9.50
N VAL A 41 14.99 14.17 10.59
CA VAL A 41 14.56 15.40 11.25
C VAL A 41 15.67 16.05 12.08
N THR A 42 15.79 17.37 11.95
CA THR A 42 16.67 18.20 12.77
C THR A 42 16.02 18.47 14.13
N ARG A 43 16.83 18.81 15.16
CA ARG A 43 16.40 19.07 16.56
C ARG A 43 15.55 20.34 16.75
N ASP A 44 14.52 20.52 15.94
CA ASP A 44 13.59 21.65 15.99
C ASP A 44 12.15 21.18 15.74
N ALA A 45 11.21 21.62 16.58
CA ALA A 45 9.81 21.20 16.52
C ALA A 45 9.11 21.66 15.22
N ARG A 46 9.51 22.78 14.64
CA ARG A 46 8.98 23.26 13.34
C ARG A 46 9.50 22.41 12.18
N SER A 47 10.76 21.99 12.24
CA SER A 47 11.33 21.01 11.30
C SER A 47 10.57 19.67 11.36
N VAL A 48 10.20 19.19 12.55
CA VAL A 48 9.43 17.94 12.70
C VAL A 48 8.08 17.98 11.99
N GLY A 49 7.30 19.05 12.16
CA GLY A 49 6.02 19.20 11.47
C GLY A 49 6.16 19.24 9.94
N THR A 50 7.12 20.00 9.44
CA THR A 50 7.35 20.16 7.99
C THR A 50 7.79 18.84 7.34
N ASN A 51 8.69 18.10 7.99
CA ASN A 51 9.13 16.80 7.52
C ASN A 51 7.97 15.78 7.57
N THR A 52 7.18 15.76 8.65
CA THR A 52 6.04 14.82 8.79
C THR A 52 5.01 14.97 7.67
N THR A 53 4.64 16.19 7.31
CA THR A 53 3.69 16.44 6.21
C THR A 53 4.27 15.98 4.86
N SER A 54 5.57 16.22 4.63
CA SER A 54 6.26 15.72 3.43
C SER A 54 6.31 14.18 3.41
N THR A 55 6.53 13.54 4.56
CA THR A 55 6.52 12.08 4.73
C THR A 55 5.20 11.47 4.30
N VAL A 56 4.07 12.05 4.72
CA VAL A 56 2.74 11.54 4.38
C VAL A 56 2.51 11.61 2.87
N VAL A 57 2.84 12.74 2.24
CA VAL A 57 2.68 12.90 0.78
C VAL A 57 3.59 11.93 0.02
N GLN A 58 4.86 11.82 0.39
CA GLN A 58 5.80 10.89 -0.27
C GLN A 58 5.38 9.42 -0.11
N SER A 59 4.91 9.04 1.08
CA SER A 59 4.40 7.70 1.34
C SER A 59 3.16 7.40 0.50
N LEU A 60 2.21 8.33 0.44
CA LEU A 60 0.98 8.17 -0.35
C LEU A 60 1.27 8.02 -1.84
N VAL A 61 2.14 8.86 -2.40
CA VAL A 61 2.53 8.80 -3.81
C VAL A 61 3.23 7.47 -4.13
N ALA A 62 4.15 7.03 -3.26
CA ALA A 62 4.83 5.74 -3.44
C ALA A 62 3.83 4.56 -3.43
N ILE A 63 2.86 4.55 -2.52
CA ILE A 63 1.82 3.51 -2.46
C ILE A 63 0.99 3.49 -3.75
N ILE A 64 0.57 4.64 -4.26
CA ILE A 64 -0.23 4.74 -5.49
C ILE A 64 0.52 4.11 -6.66
N ILE A 65 1.81 4.43 -6.81
CA ILE A 65 2.67 3.88 -7.87
C ILE A 65 2.82 2.36 -7.71
N ILE A 66 3.16 1.89 -6.51
CA ILE A 66 3.35 0.45 -6.24
C ILE A 66 2.04 -0.30 -6.48
N ASN A 67 0.91 0.25 -6.06
CA ASN A 67 -0.40 -0.34 -6.30
C ASN A 67 -0.74 -0.42 -7.80
N ALA A 68 -0.43 0.62 -8.58
CA ALA A 68 -0.62 0.61 -10.03
C ALA A 68 0.23 -0.47 -10.71
N ILE A 69 1.50 -0.63 -10.31
CA ILE A 69 2.38 -1.69 -10.80
C ILE A 69 1.78 -3.07 -10.48
N PHE A 70 1.35 -3.29 -9.24
CA PHE A 70 0.69 -4.54 -8.87
C PHE A 70 -0.60 -4.75 -9.67
N ALA A 71 -1.45 -3.75 -9.82
CA ALA A 71 -2.69 -3.89 -10.59
C ALA A 71 -2.43 -4.34 -12.03
N VAL A 72 -1.47 -3.72 -12.72
CA VAL A 72 -1.06 -4.13 -14.08
C VAL A 72 -0.49 -5.55 -14.07
N MET A 73 0.33 -5.89 -13.09
CA MET A 73 0.91 -7.23 -12.96
C MET A 73 -0.18 -8.31 -12.76
N PHE A 74 -1.18 -8.06 -11.92
CA PHE A 74 -2.29 -9.00 -11.68
C PHE A 74 -3.15 -9.21 -12.93
N VAL A 75 -3.49 -8.11 -13.64
CA VAL A 75 -4.20 -8.19 -14.92
C VAL A 75 -3.41 -8.99 -15.96
N ARG A 76 -2.08 -8.85 -16.00
CA ARG A 76 -1.21 -9.62 -16.91
C ARG A 76 -1.06 -11.08 -16.53
N LEU A 77 -1.24 -11.42 -15.25
CA LEU A 77 -1.12 -12.78 -14.71
C LEU A 77 -2.47 -13.53 -14.69
N GLU A 78 -3.48 -13.01 -15.40
CA GLU A 78 -4.85 -13.56 -15.49
C GLU A 78 -5.46 -13.87 -14.11
N ILE A 79 -5.27 -12.97 -13.16
CA ILE A 79 -5.89 -12.97 -11.83
C ILE A 79 -6.80 -11.77 -11.70
#